data_AF-A0A7C9NB47-F1
#
_entry.id   AF-A0A7C9NB47-F1
#
_cell.length_a   1.000
_cell.length_b   1.000
_cell.length_c   1.000
_cell.angle_alpha   90.00
_cell.angle_beta   90.00
_cell.angle_gamma   90.00
#
_symmetry.space_group_name_H-M   'P 1'
#
loop_
_entity.id
_entity.type
_entity.pdbx_description
1 polymer ?
#
loop_
_entity_poly.entity_id
_entity_poly.type
_entity_poly.pdbx_seq_one_letter_code
_entity_poly.pdbx_strand_id
1 'polypeptide(L)' 'MPNDEEIRQLLADPGLSDWFKQALSSSLERDPVDAANDAELLSAVLDRQSRTIVADALTSMAINGAGSRVAPDID' A
#
# COMPACT_ATOMS: atom_id res chain seq x y z
N MET A 1 10.40 1.94 -24.35
CA MET A 1 9.94 1.09 -23.25
C MET A 1 10.91 1.24 -22.10
N PRO A 2 10.50 1.13 -20.83
CA PRO A 2 11.45 0.97 -19.73
C PRO A 2 12.47 -0.08 -20.17
N ASN A 3 13.76 0.23 -19.97
CA ASN A 3 14.78 -0.60 -20.55
C ASN A 3 14.71 -1.99 -19.89
N ASP A 4 14.80 -3.07 -20.66
CA ASP A 4 14.70 -4.45 -20.15
C ASP A 4 15.72 -4.74 -19.03
N GLU A 5 16.76 -3.91 -18.89
CA GLU A 5 17.75 -3.94 -17.83
C GLU A 5 17.18 -3.46 -16.49
N GLU A 6 16.44 -2.36 -16.46
CA GLU A 6 15.77 -1.80 -15.27
C GLU A 6 14.74 -2.79 -14.71
N ILE A 7 13.94 -3.39 -15.58
CA ILE A 7 13.00 -4.46 -15.18
C ILE A 7 13.76 -5.63 -14.56
N ARG A 8 14.85 -6.08 -15.18
CA ARG A 8 15.67 -7.18 -14.64
C ARG A 8 16.30 -6.82 -13.28
N GLN A 9 16.75 -5.58 -13.10
CA GLN A 9 17.30 -5.10 -11.84
C GLN A 9 16.24 -5.10 -10.73
N LEU A 10 15.03 -4.61 -11.02
CA LEU A 10 13.91 -4.62 -10.06
C LEU A 10 13.49 -6.06 -9.70
N LEU A 11 13.47 -6.99 -10.67
CA LEU A 11 13.16 -8.40 -10.39
C LEU A 11 14.24 -9.10 -9.55
N ALA A 12 15.50 -8.71 -9.70
CA ALA A 12 16.62 -9.26 -8.94
C ALA A 12 16.79 -8.63 -7.55
N ASP A 13 16.18 -7.47 -7.27
CA ASP A 13 16.37 -6.74 -6.02
C ASP A 13 15.77 -7.47 -4.81
N PRO A 14 16.57 -7.98 -3.85
CA PRO A 14 16.04 -8.67 -2.67
C PRO A 14 15.27 -7.75 -1.71
N GLY A 15 15.40 -6.44 -1.82
CA GLY A 15 14.66 -5.45 -1.02
C GLY A 15 13.22 -5.24 -1.48
N LEU A 16 12.86 -5.67 -2.69
CA LEU A 16 11.50 -5.58 -3.21
C LEU A 16 10.68 -6.82 -2.85
N SER A 17 9.43 -6.57 -2.47
CA SER A 17 8.48 -7.63 -2.10
C SER A 17 8.22 -8.60 -3.26
N ASP A 18 7.99 -9.87 -2.93
CA ASP A 18 7.64 -10.89 -3.92
C ASP A 18 6.35 -10.54 -4.68
N TRP A 19 5.40 -9.89 -4.00
CA TRP A 19 4.16 -9.42 -4.65
C TRP A 19 4.45 -8.41 -5.76
N PHE A 20 5.31 -7.42 -5.51
CA PHE A 20 5.71 -6.44 -6.53
C PHE A 20 6.40 -7.11 -7.71
N LYS A 21 7.33 -8.04 -7.45
CA LYS A 21 8.05 -8.77 -8.50
C LYS A 21 7.12 -9.63 -9.35
N GLN A 22 6.14 -10.28 -8.73
CA GLN A 22 5.11 -11.04 -9.44
C GLN A 22 4.22 -10.13 -10.30
N ALA A 23 3.77 -8.99 -9.75
CA ALA A 23 3.00 -8.02 -10.51
C ALA A 23 3.78 -7.50 -11.72
N LEU A 24 5.04 -7.10 -11.52
CA LEU A 24 5.93 -6.65 -12.59
C LEU A 24 6.14 -7.75 -13.64
N SER A 25 6.44 -8.98 -13.23
CA SER A 25 6.64 -10.10 -14.16
C SER A 25 5.37 -10.37 -15.00
N SER A 26 4.20 -10.42 -14.36
CA SER A 26 2.93 -10.65 -15.05
C SER A 26 2.55 -9.52 -16.01
N SER A 27 3.03 -8.29 -15.77
CA SER A 27 2.76 -7.14 -16.65
C SER A 27 3.49 -7.25 -17.99
N LEU A 28 4.61 -7.98 -18.06
CA LEU A 28 5.42 -8.15 -19.27
C LEU A 28 4.74 -9.01 -20.34
N GLU A 29 3.74 -9.81 -19.96
CA GLU A 29 2.97 -10.66 -20.86
C GLU A 29 1.73 -9.95 -21.44
N ARG A 30 1.50 -8.68 -21.07
CA ARG A 30 0.29 -7.92 -21.40
C ARG A 30 0.56 -6.81 -22.43
N ASP A 31 -0.52 -6.26 -22.98
CA ASP A 31 -0.42 -4.97 -23.67
C ASP A 31 0.12 -3.90 -22.69
N PRO A 32 1.16 -3.14 -23.08
CA PRO A 32 1.82 -2.21 -22.18
C PRO A 32 0.93 -1.02 -21.77
N VAL A 33 -0.05 -0.63 -22.59
CA VAL A 33 -1.00 0.44 -22.25
C VAL A 33 -1.98 -0.05 -21.19
N ASP A 34 -2.53 -1.26 -21.36
CA ASP A 34 -3.42 -1.87 -20.37
C ASP A 34 -2.69 -2.13 -19.04
N ALA A 35 -1.47 -2.64 -19.09
CA ALA A 35 -0.65 -2.90 -17.90
C ALA A 35 -0.36 -1.63 -17.10
N ALA A 36 -0.03 -0.52 -17.78
CA ALA A 36 0.22 0.76 -17.14
C ALA A 36 -1.05 1.33 -16.48
N ASN A 37 -2.19 1.29 -17.19
CA ASN A 37 -3.47 1.77 -16.66
C ASN A 37 -3.92 0.96 -15.43
N ASP A 38 -3.78 -0.37 -15.46
CA ASP A 38 -4.11 -1.23 -14.32
C ASP A 38 -3.19 -0.98 -13.13
N ALA A 39 -1.89 -0.74 -13.36
CA ALA A 39 -0.94 -0.41 -12.31
C ALA A 39 -1.29 0.94 -11.64
N GLU A 40 -1.69 1.94 -12.41
CA GLU A 40 -2.16 3.23 -11.88
C GLU A 40 -3.43 3.05 -11.03
N LEU A 41 -4.42 2.32 -11.54
CA LEU A 41 -5.64 2.03 -10.79
C LEU A 41 -5.36 1.27 -9.49
N LEU A 42 -4.50 0.24 -9.56
CA LEU A 42 -4.09 -0.55 -8.40
C LEU A 42 -3.42 0.32 -7.34
N SER A 43 -2.50 1.19 -7.75
CA SER A 43 -1.84 2.16 -6.85
C SER A 43 -2.86 3.05 -6.13
N ALA A 44 -3.82 3.62 -6.87
CA ALA A 44 -4.86 4.47 -6.30
C ALA A 44 -5.75 3.73 -5.30
N VAL A 45 -6.11 2.47 -5.58
CA VAL A 45 -6.91 1.63 -4.68
C VAL A 45 -6.15 1.30 -3.40
N LEU A 46 -4.87 0.92 -3.50
CA LEU A 46 -4.04 0.57 -2.35
C LEU A 46 -3.74 1.79 -1.47
N ASP A 47 -3.49 2.96 -2.05
CA ASP A 47 -3.31 4.22 -1.30
C ASP A 47 -4.58 4.56 -0.51
N ARG A 48 -5.75 4.51 -1.15
CA ARG A 48 -7.04 4.73 -0.47
C ARG A 48 -7.27 3.73 0.67
N GLN A 49 -6.97 2.46 0.43
CA GLN A 49 -7.11 1.42 1.46
C GLN A 49 -6.19 1.69 2.66
N SER A 50 -4.92 2.01 2.40
CA SER A 50 -3.93 2.32 3.43
C SER A 50 -4.36 3.51 4.29
N ARG A 51 -4.81 4.60 3.65
CA ARG A 51 -5.32 5.80 4.35
C ARG A 51 -6.54 5.48 5.21
N THR A 52 -7.45 4.63 4.72
CA THR A 52 -8.63 4.21 5.47
C THR A 52 -8.22 3.45 6.74
N ILE A 53 -7.33 2.46 6.61
CA ILE A 53 -6.84 1.67 7.75
C ILE A 53 -6.16 2.57 8.79
N VAL A 54 -5.33 3.52 8.35
CA VAL A 54 -4.68 4.48 9.25
C VAL A 54 -5.70 5.38 9.96
N ALA A 55 -6.69 5.91 9.24
CA ALA A 55 -7.74 6.75 9.82
C ALA A 55 -8.59 5.99 10.86
N ASP A 56 -8.92 4.73 10.58
CA ASP A 56 -9.67 3.86 11.49
C ASP A 56 -8.87 3.56 12.77
N ALA A 57 -7.57 3.29 12.62
CA ALA A 57 -6.67 3.08 13.75
C ALA A 57 -6.58 4.33 14.64
N LEU A 58 -6.41 5.52 14.04
CA LEU A 58 -6.37 6.79 14.78
C LEU A 58 -7.69 7.10 15.49
N THR A 59 -8.82 6.84 14.83
CA THR A 59 -10.16 7.01 15.42
C THR A 59 -10.34 6.09 16.63
N SER A 60 -9.92 4.83 16.50
CA SER A 60 -9.96 3.85 17.60
C SER A 60 -9.09 4.28 18.79
N MET A 61 -7.90 4.81 18.53
CA MET A 61 -7.02 5.34 19.58
C MET A 61 -7.61 6.55 20.29
N ALA A 62 -8.25 7.47 19.56
CA ALA A 62 -8.87 8.66 20.14
C ALA A 62 -10.05 8.31 21.08
N ILE A 63 -10.88 7.35 20.69
CA ILE A 63 -11.99 6.86 21.52
C ILE A 63 -11.46 6.20 22.80
N ASN A 64 -10.45 5.34 22.69
CA ASN A 64 -9.85 4.66 23.85
C ASN A 64 -9.13 5.63 24.80
N GLY A 65 -8.44 6.64 24.27
CA GLY A 65 -7.78 7.68 25.07
C GLY A 65 -8.75 8.61 25.80
N ALA A 66 -9.93 8.88 25.23
CA ALA A 66 -10.98 9.67 25.87
C ALA A 66 -11.65 8.93 27.04
N GLY A 67 -11.82 7.60 26.93
CA GLY A 67 -12.37 6.76 28.01
C GLY A 67 -11.50 6.70 29.27
N SER A 68 -10.18 6.89 29.14
CA SER A 68 -9.24 6.87 30.28
C SER A 68 -9.19 8.19 31.07
N ARG A 69 -9.81 9.29 30.60
CA ARG A 69 -9.73 10.63 31.22
C ARG A 69 -10.90 10.97 32.16
N VAL A 70 -11.83 10.04 32.41
CA VAL A 70 -12.99 10.25 33.31
C VAL A 70 -12.82 9.41 34.58
N ALA A 71 -11.97 9.89 35.49
CA ALA A 71 -12.09 9.59 36.91
C ALA A 71 -11.49 10.76 37.70
N PRO A 72 -12.31 11.74 38.13
CA PRO A 72 -11.92 12.59 39.25
C PRO A 72 -12.19 11.83 40.55
N ASP A 73 -11.12 11.65 41.34
CA ASP A 73 -11.19 11.26 42.75
C ASP A 73 -12.20 12.13 43.47
N ILE A 74 -13.17 11.50 44.14
CA ILE A 74 -14.00 12.13 45.16
C ILE A 74 -13.73 11.36 46.44
N ASP A 75 -12.86 11.93 47.27
CA ASP A 75 -12.75 11.63 48.71
C ASP A 75 -14.07 11.92 49.45
#